data_AF-X1L751-F1
#
_entry.id   AF-X1L751-F1
#
_cell.length_a   1.000
_cell.length_b   1.000
_cell.length_c   1.000
_cell.angle_alpha   90.00
_cell.angle_beta   90.00
_cell.angle_gamma   90.00
#
_symmetry.space_group_name_H-M   'P 1'
#
loop_
_entity.id
_entity.type
_entity.pdbx_description
1 polymer ?
#
loop_
_entity_poly.entity_id
_entity_poly.type
_entity_poly.pdbx_seq_one_letter_code
_entity_poly.pdbx_strand_id
1 'polypeptide(L)' 'MDIRIHGKNIEITSDIKEYVIEKISKIDRYSDRIISIDIRLLVERNPSITANNVAEATLKTEGSVIRAKEASTDMY' A
#
# COMPACT_ATOMS: atom_id res chain seq x y z
N MET A 1 4.63 -15.27 2.55
CA MET A 1 4.49 -13.81 2.56
C MET A 1 3.07 -13.46 2.99
N ASP A 2 2.91 -12.70 4.06
CA ASP A 2 1.60 -12.28 4.58
C ASP A 2 1.28 -10.85 4.11
N ILE A 3 0.17 -10.67 3.38
CA ILE A 3 -0.22 -9.37 2.81
C ILE A 3 -1.47 -8.88 3.53
N ARG A 4 -1.37 -7.71 4.18
CA ARG A 4 -2.51 -7.03 4.80
C ARG A 4 -2.79 -5.73 4.04
N ILE A 5 -4.04 -5.55 3.64
CA ILE A 5 -4.48 -4.32 2.97
C ILE A 5 -5.52 -3.65 3.85
N HIS A 6 -5.26 -2.40 4.21
CA HIS A 6 -6.08 -1.58 5.09
C HIS A 6 -6.57 -0.35 4.34
N GLY A 7 -7.89 -0.12 4.36
CA GLY A 7 -8.51 1.06 3.77
C GLY A 7 -8.96 2.00 4.88
N LYS A 8 -8.58 3.27 4.81
CA LYS A 8 -9.08 4.32 5.70
C LYS A 8 -9.78 5.40 4.86
N ASN A 9 -11.07 5.58 5.13
CA ASN A 9 -11.96 6.45 4.34
C ASN A 9 -12.10 6.06 2.85
N ILE A 10 -11.70 4.84 2.49
CA ILE A 10 -11.87 4.26 1.16
C ILE A 10 -12.43 2.84 1.29
N GLU A 11 -13.33 2.49 0.37
CA GLU A 11 -13.77 1.12 0.20
C GLU A 11 -12.73 0.35 -0.62
N ILE A 12 -12.24 -0.77 -0.09
CA ILE A 12 -11.32 -1.63 -0.84
C ILE A 12 -12.14 -2.48 -1.79
N THR A 13 -12.27 -1.99 -3.03
CA THR A 13 -12.86 -2.74 -4.14
C THR A 13 -11.93 -3.87 -4.60
N SER A 14 -12.47 -4.78 -5.40
CA SER A 14 -11.70 -5.88 -5.99
C SER A 14 -10.59 -5.36 -6.91
N ASP A 15 -10.85 -4.31 -7.68
CA ASP A 15 -9.88 -3.70 -8.60
C ASP A 15 -8.63 -3.19 -7.88
N ILE A 16 -8.83 -2.52 -6.72
CA ILE A 16 -7.71 -2.03 -5.90
C ILE A 16 -6.88 -3.20 -5.37
N LYS A 17 -7.53 -4.30 -4.94
CA LYS A 17 -6.81 -5.49 -4.48
C LYS A 17 -5.98 -6.09 -5.60
N GLU A 18 -6.55 -6.24 -6.78
CA GLU A 18 -5.87 -6.81 -7.94
C GLU A 18 -4.69 -5.94 -8.36
N TYR A 19 -4.87 -4.62 -8.40
CA TYR A 19 -3.79 -3.67 -8.69
C TYR A 19 -2.64 -3.75 -7.67
N VAL A 20 -2.98 -3.82 -6.39
CA VAL A 20 -1.99 -3.99 -5.31
C VAL A 20 -1.24 -5.32 -5.47
N ILE A 21 -1.95 -6.42 -5.73
CA ILE A 21 -1.35 -7.73 -5.94
C ILE A 21 -0.38 -7.69 -7.14
N GLU A 22 -0.78 -7.09 -8.26
CA GLU A 22 0.08 -6.96 -9.44
C GLU A 22 1.38 -6.20 -9.13
N LYS A 23 1.30 -5.12 -8.34
CA LYS A 23 2.49 -4.37 -7.92
C LYS A 23 3.38 -5.18 -6.98
N ILE A 24 2.79 -5.93 -6.04
CA ILE A 24 3.52 -6.80 -5.13
C ILE A 24 4.19 -7.95 -5.89
N SER A 25 3.57 -8.50 -6.93
CA SER A 25 4.18 -9.55 -7.77
C SER A 25 5.52 -9.13 -8.38
N LYS A 26 5.77 -7.81 -8.56
CA LYS A 26 7.09 -7.30 -9.00
C LYS A 26 8.15 -7.42 -7.91
N ILE A 27 7.73 -7.33 -6.64
CA ILE A 27 8.57 -7.41 -5.44
C ILE A 27 8.73 -8.87 -4.99
N ASP A 28 7.86 -9.77 -5.46
CA ASP A 28 7.88 -11.20 -5.15
C ASP A 28 9.23 -11.88 -5.47
N ARG A 29 10.03 -11.33 -6.40
CA ARG A 29 11.42 -11.77 -6.62
C ARG A 29 12.34 -11.66 -5.39
N TYR A 30 11.93 -10.87 -4.40
CA TYR A 30 12.61 -10.69 -3.12
C TYR A 30 11.82 -11.30 -1.95
N SER A 31 10.76 -12.07 -2.23
CA SER A 31 9.83 -12.61 -1.24
C SER A 31 10.49 -13.47 -0.17
N ASP A 32 11.58 -14.16 -0.50
CA ASP A 32 12.32 -15.03 0.43
C ASP A 32 12.81 -14.29 1.68
N ARG A 33 12.94 -12.97 1.62
CA ARG A 33 13.36 -12.13 2.75
C ARG A 33 12.20 -11.36 3.39
N ILE A 34 11.00 -11.42 2.82
CA ILE A 34 9.85 -10.61 3.23
C ILE A 34 8.91 -11.43 4.12
N ILE A 35 8.79 -11.01 5.37
CA ILE A 35 7.93 -11.64 6.38
C ILE A 35 6.48 -11.20 6.15
N SER A 36 6.27 -9.88 6.06
CA SER A 36 4.92 -9.31 5.94
C SER A 36 4.92 -7.99 5.19
N ILE A 37 3.85 -7.73 4.46
CA ILE A 37 3.59 -6.46 3.76
C ILE A 37 2.28 -5.89 4.31
N ASP A 38 2.34 -4.67 4.84
CA ASP A 38 1.18 -3.91 5.31
C ASP A 38 0.97 -2.73 4.36
N ILE A 39 -0.17 -2.70 3.68
CA ILE A 39 -0.53 -1.63 2.74
C ILE A 39 -1.69 -0.87 3.34
N ARG A 40 -1.53 0.44 3.45
CA ARG A 40 -2.51 1.38 3.97
C ARG A 40 -2.86 2.37 2.90
N LEU A 41 -4.10 2.31 2.48
CA LEU A 41 -4.70 3.16 1.47
C LEU A 41 -5.63 4.13 2.19
N LEU A 42 -5.40 5.41 1.99
CA LEU A 42 -6.07 6.45 2.76
C LEU A 42 -6.49 7.59 1.85
N VAL A 43 -7.77 7.94 1.89
CA VAL A 43 -8.32 9.08 1.14
C VAL A 43 -8.72 10.17 2.12
N GLU A 44 -8.01 11.28 2.11
CA GLU A 44 -8.35 12.45 2.88
C GLU A 44 -9.57 13.14 2.26
N ARG A 45 -10.58 13.42 3.10
CA ARG A 45 -11.81 14.09 2.66
C ARG A 45 -11.72 15.62 2.72
N ASN A 46 -10.58 16.16 3.13
CA ASN A 46 -10.40 17.60 3.28
C ASN A 46 -10.12 18.25 1.91
N PRO A 47 -11.00 19.11 1.39
CA PRO A 47 -10.85 19.75 0.08
C PRO A 47 -9.64 20.69 -0.02
N SER A 48 -9.05 21.11 1.10
CA SER A 48 -7.82 21.90 1.12
C SER A 48 -6.55 21.07 0.85
N ILE A 49 -6.66 19.74 0.80
CA ILE A 49 -5.53 18.83 0.53
C ILE A 49 -5.57 18.44 -0.94
N THR A 50 -4.63 18.98 -1.73
CA THR A 50 -4.54 18.68 -3.17
C THR A 50 -4.15 17.22 -3.43
N ALA A 51 -3.20 16.68 -2.66
CA ALA A 51 -2.77 15.28 -2.74
C ALA A 51 -3.49 14.46 -1.66
N ASN A 52 -4.80 14.25 -1.84
CA ASN A 52 -5.65 13.64 -0.82
C ASN A 52 -5.59 12.10 -0.80
N ASN A 53 -5.02 11.46 -1.82
CA ASN A 53 -4.84 10.01 -1.86
C ASN A 53 -3.45 9.68 -1.32
N VAL A 54 -3.40 8.95 -0.22
CA VAL A 54 -2.16 8.56 0.46
C VAL A 54 -2.05 7.04 0.46
N ALA A 55 -0.97 6.54 -0.15
CA ALA A 55 -0.59 5.13 -0.13
C ALA A 55 0.65 4.95 0.74
N GLU A 56 0.55 4.14 1.79
CA GLU A 56 1.66 3.76 2.64
C GLU A 56 1.87 2.24 2.54
N ALA A 57 3.08 1.82 2.18
CA ALA A 57 3.50 0.43 2.15
C ALA A 57 4.60 0.21 3.18
N THR A 58 4.33 -0.65 4.17
CA THR A 58 5.31 -1.06 5.17
C THR A 58 5.68 -2.53 4.93
N LEU A 59 6.93 -2.77 4.55
CA LEU A 59 7.48 -4.10 4.36
C LEU A 59 8.34 -4.46 5.57
N LYS A 60 8.12 -5.64 6.14
CA LYS A 60 8.97 -6.21 7.19
C LYS A 60 9.78 -7.35 6.62
N THR A 61 11.09 -7.27 6.79
CA THR A 61 12.05 -8.32 6.42
C THR A 61 12.77 -8.85 7.66
N GLU A 62 13.51 -9.96 7.53
CA GLU A 62 14.22 -10.61 8.64
C GLU A 62 15.31 -9.77 9.34
N GLY A 63 15.54 -8.53 8.90
CA GLY A 63 16.48 -7.64 9.57
C GLY A 63 16.18 -6.15 9.42
N SER A 64 15.08 -5.76 8.77
CA SER A 64 14.77 -4.35 8.54
C SER A 64 13.28 -4.13 8.31
N VAL A 65 12.84 -2.90 8.60
CA VAL A 65 11.50 -2.43 8.25
C VAL A 65 11.66 -1.32 7.21
N ILE A 66 11.11 -1.55 6.02
CA ILE A 66 11.09 -0.57 4.94
C ILE A 66 9.71 0.05 4.93
N ARG A 67 9.63 1.37 5.00
CA ARG A 67 8.37 2.11 4.85
C ARG A 67 8.48 3.06 3.68
N ALA A 68 7.57 2.91 2.73
CA ALA A 68 7.34 3.85 1.66
C ALA A 68 6.00 4.54 1.89
N LYS A 69 5.96 5.86 1.74
CA LYS A 69 4.73 6.65 1.80
C LYS A 69 4.71 7.57 0.61
N GLU A 70 3.59 7.57 -0.10
CA GLU A 70 3.34 8.42 -1.24
C GLU A 70 1.99 9.11 -1.08
N ALA A 71 1.91 10.36 -1.51
CA ALA A 71 0.67 11.14 -1.51
C ALA A 71 0.50 11.72 -2.92
N SER A 72 -0.68 11.54 -3.49
CA SER A 72 -1.00 11.92 -4.86
C SER A 72 -2.41 12.49 -4.96
N THR A 73 -2.67 13.18 -6.07
CA THR A 73 -4.01 13.68 -6.45
C THR A 73 -4.91 12.55 -6.96
N ASP A 74 -4.33 11.41 -7.35
CA ASP A 74 -5.02 10.21 -7.82
C ASP A 74 -4.50 8.95 -7.11
N MET A 75 -5.32 7.90 -7.06
CA MET A 75 -5.04 6.68 -6.30
C MET A 75 -4.56 5.50 -7.17
N TYR A 76 -4.59 5.66 -8.50
CA TYR A 76 -4.14 4.68 -9.49
C TYR A 76 -2.72 5.00 -10.00
#